data_AF-A0A1W9SDH4-F1
#
_entry.id   AF-A0A1W9SDH4-F1
#
_cell.length_a   1.000
_cell.length_b   1.000
_cell.length_c   1.000
_cell.angle_alpha   90.00
_cell.angle_beta   90.00
_cell.angle_gamma   90.00
#
_symmetry.space_group_name_H-M   'P 1'
#
loop_
_entity.id
_entity.type
_entity.pdbx_description
1 polymer ?
#
loop_
_entity_poly.entity_id
_entity_poly.type
_entity_poly.pdbx_seq_one_letter_code
_entity_poly.pdbx_strand_id
1 'polypeptide(L)'
;MTSRERIKTIIAGGKPDRCGFWLGNPHPDSLPKLFDYFSVNSEEELHRYFNDDFRWICPQYMPGVYQHPDGLGLFEGNICRESQAGTAPFANCEHVRDVEKFPWPNPDYLNFDICLEILKNIGDVYRASGFWTCFYHNVMDLFGMESYLVKMYTHSEVVRAVTNKVCEFYYEANERFFQAAGDLVDGFFFGNDFGTQQDLICGPAQFDEFILPWFTKFTEQG
;
A
#
# COMPACT_ATOMS: atom_id res chain seq x y z
N MET A 1 12.77 -3.67 -27.44
CA MET A 1 13.03 -3.37 -26.02
C MET A 1 12.47 -4.50 -25.19
N THR A 2 13.07 -4.80 -24.06
CA THR A 2 12.47 -5.74 -23.09
C THR A 2 11.25 -5.09 -22.44
N SER A 3 10.40 -5.87 -21.77
CA SER A 3 9.24 -5.34 -21.04
C SER A 3 9.66 -4.32 -19.99
N ARG A 4 10.73 -4.64 -19.24
CA ARG A 4 11.34 -3.74 -18.25
C ARG A 4 11.86 -2.44 -18.88
N GLU A 5 12.62 -2.52 -19.98
CA GLU A 5 13.14 -1.35 -20.69
C GLU A 5 12.02 -0.45 -21.25
N ARG A 6 10.96 -1.07 -21.76
CA ARG A 6 9.79 -0.38 -22.33
C ARG A 6 9.11 0.50 -21.29
N ILE A 7 8.78 -0.06 -20.13
CA ILE A 7 8.13 0.71 -19.06
C ILE A 7 9.06 1.79 -18.51
N LYS A 8 10.36 1.50 -18.31
CA LYS A 8 11.33 2.53 -17.92
C LYS A 8 11.41 3.68 -18.91
N THR A 9 11.35 3.39 -20.20
CA THR A 9 11.35 4.41 -21.26
C THR A 9 10.08 5.27 -21.20
N ILE A 10 8.91 4.66 -20.95
CA ILE A 10 7.64 5.38 -20.80
C ILE A 10 7.68 6.32 -19.59
N ILE A 11 8.10 5.81 -18.43
CA ILE A 11 8.16 6.59 -17.18
C ILE A 11 9.12 7.77 -17.32
N ALA A 12 10.24 7.59 -18.03
CA ALA A 12 11.20 8.64 -18.33
C ALA A 12 10.72 9.66 -19.39
N GLY A 13 9.49 9.56 -19.90
CA GLY A 13 8.95 10.44 -20.95
C GLY A 13 9.54 10.20 -22.34
N GLY A 14 10.19 9.06 -22.56
CA GLY A 14 10.80 8.67 -23.83
C GLY A 14 9.81 8.06 -24.83
N LYS A 15 10.33 7.64 -25.99
CA LYS A 15 9.56 6.97 -27.04
C LYS A 15 9.79 5.45 -27.01
N PRO A 16 8.85 4.63 -26.48
CA PRO A 16 8.99 3.17 -26.46
C PRO A 16 8.76 2.56 -27.85
N ASP A 17 9.04 1.27 -27.99
CA ASP A 17 8.77 0.47 -29.19
C ASP A 17 7.28 0.13 -29.38
N ARG A 18 6.49 0.09 -28.30
CA ARG A 18 5.00 0.06 -28.29
C ARG A 18 4.43 0.63 -26.99
N CYS A 19 3.10 0.77 -26.92
CA CYS A 19 2.42 1.06 -25.66
C CYS A 19 2.73 -0.04 -24.63
N GLY A 20 3.00 0.35 -23.38
CA GLY A 20 3.12 -0.58 -22.26
C GLY A 20 1.76 -1.13 -21.85
N PHE A 21 1.74 -2.34 -21.31
CA PHE A 21 0.53 -2.97 -20.79
C PHE A 21 0.74 -3.46 -19.36
N TRP A 22 -0.27 -3.25 -18.52
CA TRP A 22 -0.39 -3.86 -17.20
C TRP A 22 -1.82 -4.41 -17.05
N LEU A 23 -1.95 -5.70 -16.75
CA LEU A 23 -3.24 -6.35 -16.52
C LEU A 23 -3.98 -5.79 -15.29
N GLY A 24 -3.24 -5.19 -14.36
CA GLY A 24 -3.74 -4.79 -13.06
C GLY A 24 -3.62 -5.92 -12.02
N ASN A 25 -4.49 -5.88 -11.01
CA ASN A 25 -4.62 -6.89 -9.98
C ASN A 25 -6.08 -7.40 -9.98
N PRO A 26 -6.43 -8.39 -10.84
CA PRO A 26 -7.78 -8.90 -10.91
C PRO A 26 -8.26 -9.45 -9.57
N HIS A 27 -9.52 -9.21 -9.21
CA HIS A 27 -10.08 -9.77 -7.98
C HIS A 27 -10.04 -11.32 -8.03
N PRO A 28 -9.69 -12.03 -6.94
CA PRO A 28 -9.57 -13.49 -6.92
C PRO A 28 -10.80 -14.22 -7.47
N ASP A 29 -12.00 -13.76 -7.13
CA ASP A 29 -13.26 -14.33 -7.63
C ASP A 29 -13.45 -14.23 -9.16
N SER A 30 -12.73 -13.32 -9.82
CA SER A 30 -12.77 -13.16 -11.27
C SER A 30 -11.77 -14.07 -11.98
N LEU A 31 -10.71 -14.52 -11.30
CA LEU A 31 -9.62 -15.29 -11.90
C LEU A 31 -10.09 -16.60 -12.55
N PRO A 32 -10.97 -17.44 -11.94
CA PRO A 32 -11.42 -18.66 -12.59
C PRO A 32 -12.08 -18.41 -13.95
N LYS A 33 -12.90 -17.36 -14.05
CA LYS A 33 -13.56 -17.01 -15.32
C LYS A 33 -12.58 -16.49 -16.37
N LEU A 34 -11.55 -15.74 -15.95
CA LEU A 34 -10.49 -15.28 -16.84
C LEU A 34 -9.66 -16.47 -17.35
N PHE A 35 -9.31 -17.39 -16.46
CA PHE A 35 -8.59 -18.62 -16.79
C PHE A 35 -9.35 -19.47 -17.81
N ASP A 36 -10.64 -19.70 -17.57
CA ASP A 36 -11.51 -20.43 -18.50
C ASP A 36 -11.60 -19.72 -19.86
N TYR A 37 -11.81 -18.39 -19.88
CA TYR A 37 -11.96 -17.62 -21.11
C TYR A 37 -10.69 -17.61 -21.97
N PHE A 38 -9.52 -17.43 -21.35
CA PHE A 38 -8.23 -17.37 -22.04
C PHE A 38 -7.55 -18.73 -22.19
N SER A 39 -8.14 -19.80 -21.64
CA SER A 39 -7.57 -21.16 -21.63
C SER A 39 -6.18 -21.22 -20.99
N VAL A 40 -6.04 -20.59 -19.83
CA VAL A 40 -4.83 -20.58 -18.99
C VAL A 40 -5.13 -21.12 -17.60
N ASN A 41 -4.11 -21.53 -16.83
CA ASN A 41 -4.29 -22.24 -15.56
C ASN A 41 -3.73 -21.47 -14.34
N SER A 42 -3.15 -20.30 -14.55
CA SER A 42 -2.58 -19.47 -13.48
C SER A 42 -2.54 -18.00 -13.86
N GLU A 43 -2.37 -17.13 -12.87
CA GLU A 43 -2.17 -15.70 -13.10
C GLU A 43 -0.92 -15.42 -13.93
N GLU A 44 0.16 -16.16 -13.70
CA GLU A 44 1.38 -15.99 -14.49
C GLU A 44 1.20 -16.45 -15.94
N GLU A 45 0.44 -17.51 -16.21
CA GLU A 45 0.07 -17.86 -17.58
C GLU A 45 -0.82 -16.77 -18.23
N LEU A 46 -1.72 -16.16 -17.46
CA LEU A 46 -2.55 -15.04 -17.92
C LEU A 46 -1.71 -13.81 -18.27
N HIS A 47 -0.76 -13.44 -17.41
CA HIS A 47 0.16 -12.33 -17.70
C HIS A 47 1.02 -12.62 -18.94
N ARG A 48 1.51 -13.86 -19.11
CA ARG A 48 2.24 -14.27 -20.32
C ARG A 48 1.38 -14.21 -21.57
N TYR A 49 0.13 -14.63 -21.48
CA TYR A 49 -0.83 -14.57 -22.59
C TYR A 49 -0.97 -13.13 -23.12
N PHE A 50 -1.05 -12.15 -22.22
CA PHE A 50 -1.13 -10.73 -22.60
C PHE A 50 0.22 -10.06 -22.90
N ASN A 51 1.34 -10.77 -22.74
CA ASN A 51 2.68 -10.19 -22.80
C ASN A 51 2.79 -8.96 -21.86
N ASP A 52 2.30 -9.13 -20.63
CA ASP A 52 2.22 -8.08 -19.62
C ASP A 52 3.62 -7.60 -19.23
N ASP A 53 3.83 -6.29 -19.35
CA ASP A 53 5.12 -5.66 -19.19
C ASP A 53 5.48 -5.34 -17.74
N PHE A 54 4.50 -5.48 -16.83
CA PHE A 54 4.55 -4.95 -15.49
C PHE A 54 4.15 -6.02 -14.47
N ARG A 55 4.78 -6.01 -13.31
CA ARG A 55 4.36 -6.80 -12.14
C ARG A 55 4.35 -5.91 -10.92
N TRP A 56 3.24 -5.98 -10.19
CA TRP A 56 3.15 -5.42 -8.85
C TRP A 56 3.45 -6.52 -7.84
N ILE A 57 4.54 -6.36 -7.09
CA ILE A 57 5.03 -7.34 -6.12
C ILE A 57 5.09 -6.63 -4.78
N CYS A 58 4.06 -6.77 -3.95
CA CYS A 58 3.93 -6.04 -2.70
C CYS A 58 4.28 -6.95 -1.51
N PRO A 59 5.32 -6.67 -0.70
CA PRO A 59 5.62 -7.47 0.48
C PRO A 59 4.44 -7.54 1.45
N GLN A 60 3.63 -6.48 1.58
CA GLN A 60 2.49 -6.41 2.50
C GLN A 60 1.45 -7.53 2.32
N TYR A 61 1.34 -8.10 1.11
CA TYR A 61 0.40 -9.17 0.81
C TYR A 61 1.03 -10.57 0.81
N MET A 62 2.33 -10.66 1.12
CA MET A 62 3.01 -11.94 1.19
C MET A 62 2.74 -12.61 2.54
N PRO A 63 2.46 -13.93 2.55
CA PRO A 63 2.25 -14.66 3.78
C PRO A 63 3.51 -14.57 4.66
N GLY A 64 3.32 -14.29 5.95
CA GLY A 64 4.43 -14.21 6.90
C GLY A 64 5.32 -12.97 6.76
N VAL A 65 4.90 -11.93 6.02
CA VAL A 65 5.63 -10.65 5.96
C VAL A 65 5.73 -9.97 7.32
N TYR A 66 4.72 -10.13 8.16
CA TYR A 66 4.67 -9.55 9.50
C TYR A 66 4.48 -10.67 10.53
N GLN A 67 5.50 -10.88 11.37
CA GLN A 67 5.64 -12.03 12.27
C GLN A 67 5.56 -11.57 13.73
N HIS A 68 4.43 -10.97 14.10
CA HIS A 68 4.21 -10.55 15.48
C HIS A 68 4.25 -11.78 16.43
N PRO A 69 4.95 -11.72 17.58
CA PRO A 69 5.06 -12.85 18.51
C PRO A 69 3.70 -13.40 18.98
N ASP A 70 2.73 -12.52 19.18
CA ASP A 70 1.35 -12.86 19.57
C ASP A 70 0.40 -13.12 18.38
N GLY A 71 0.91 -13.17 17.14
CA GLY A 71 0.11 -13.45 15.94
C GLY A 71 -0.80 -12.31 15.46
N LEU A 72 -0.59 -11.08 15.93
CA LEU A 72 -1.35 -9.90 15.50
C LEU A 72 -0.95 -9.45 14.09
N GLY A 73 -1.92 -9.08 13.25
CA GLY A 73 -1.66 -8.45 11.96
C GLY A 73 -1.24 -6.99 12.04
N LEU A 74 -0.84 -6.44 10.90
CA LEU A 74 -0.50 -5.02 10.75
C LEU A 74 -1.69 -4.14 11.12
N PHE A 75 -1.50 -3.21 12.05
CA PHE A 75 -2.53 -2.31 12.58
C PHE A 75 -3.74 -3.01 13.22
N GLU A 76 -3.69 -4.33 13.48
CA GLU A 76 -4.82 -5.10 14.03
C GLU A 76 -4.93 -5.02 15.56
N GLY A 77 -4.00 -4.35 16.24
CA GLY A 77 -4.05 -4.14 17.68
C GLY A 77 -5.30 -3.36 18.11
N ASN A 78 -6.43 -4.07 18.26
CA ASN A 78 -7.80 -3.61 18.59
C ASN A 78 -8.72 -3.20 17.43
N ILE A 79 -8.52 -3.66 16.19
CA ILE A 79 -9.60 -3.62 15.19
C ILE A 79 -10.43 -4.91 15.35
N CYS A 80 -11.45 -4.88 16.22
CA CYS A 80 -12.44 -5.94 16.33
C CYS A 80 -13.19 -6.09 14.99
N ARG A 81 -12.64 -6.88 14.07
CA ARG A 81 -13.30 -7.20 12.78
C ARG A 81 -14.56 -8.05 12.94
N GLU A 82 -14.77 -8.65 14.12
CA GLU A 82 -15.94 -9.50 14.42
C GLU A 82 -17.15 -8.73 14.98
N SER A 83 -17.07 -7.41 15.18
CA SER A 83 -18.26 -6.66 15.53
C SER A 83 -18.40 -5.39 14.70
N GLN A 84 -19.49 -5.29 13.96
CA GLN A 84 -20.11 -4.03 13.52
C GLN A 84 -20.51 -3.12 14.71
N ALA A 85 -19.99 -3.38 15.92
CA ALA A 85 -20.28 -2.71 17.18
C ALA A 85 -19.02 -2.26 17.93
N GLY A 86 -17.81 -2.49 17.40
CA GLY A 86 -16.58 -1.94 17.95
C GLY A 86 -16.36 -0.51 17.46
N THR A 87 -16.41 0.48 18.34
CA THR A 87 -16.00 1.84 18.02
C THR A 87 -14.53 1.84 17.60
N ALA A 88 -14.20 2.49 16.47
CA ALA A 88 -12.83 2.59 15.99
C ALA A 88 -11.89 3.16 17.09
N PRO A 89 -10.64 2.67 17.22
CA PRO A 89 -9.79 2.94 18.39
C PRO A 89 -9.64 4.41 18.76
N PHE A 90 -9.63 5.31 17.78
CA PHE A 90 -9.47 6.75 17.99
C PHE A 90 -10.73 7.58 17.74
N ALA A 91 -11.89 6.97 17.50
CA ALA A 91 -13.13 7.71 17.25
C ALA A 91 -13.45 8.72 18.36
N ASN A 92 -13.21 8.34 19.62
CA ASN A 92 -13.43 9.19 20.80
C ASN A 92 -12.13 9.73 21.41
N CYS A 93 -11.00 9.64 20.71
CA CYS A 93 -9.72 10.10 21.23
C CYS A 93 -9.63 11.63 21.20
N GLU A 94 -9.42 12.24 22.37
CA GLU A 94 -9.33 13.71 22.53
C GLU A 94 -7.90 14.21 22.74
N HIS A 95 -6.95 13.32 23.04
CA HIS A 95 -5.60 13.73 23.44
C HIS A 95 -4.51 12.88 22.79
N VAL A 96 -3.46 13.56 22.31
CA VAL A 96 -2.28 12.94 21.69
C VAL A 96 -1.62 11.89 22.59
N ARG A 97 -1.62 12.09 23.92
CA ARG A 97 -1.06 11.12 24.89
C ARG A 97 -1.68 9.72 24.83
N ASP A 98 -2.91 9.62 24.32
CA ASP A 98 -3.62 8.35 24.21
C ASP A 98 -3.27 7.63 22.90
N VAL A 99 -2.75 8.35 21.90
CA VAL A 99 -2.18 7.79 20.65
C VAL A 99 -0.95 6.95 20.94
N GLU A 100 -0.09 7.40 21.85
CA GLU A 100 1.15 6.68 22.23
C GLU A 100 0.91 5.35 22.93
N LYS A 101 -0.28 5.13 23.49
CA LYS A 101 -0.63 3.89 24.20
C LYS A 101 -1.12 2.79 23.26
N PHE A 102 -1.42 3.13 22.02
CA PHE A 102 -1.89 2.18 21.03
C PHE A 102 -0.75 1.21 20.67
N PRO A 103 -1.04 -0.09 20.52
CA PRO A 103 -0.05 -1.10 20.15
C PRO A 103 0.32 -0.97 18.66
N TRP A 104 1.10 0.06 18.34
CA TRP A 104 1.59 0.31 16.98
C TRP A 104 2.42 -0.87 16.46
N PRO A 105 2.34 -1.18 15.15
CA PRO A 105 3.14 -2.26 14.59
C PRO A 105 4.64 -1.98 14.72
N ASN A 106 5.42 -3.03 14.96
CA ASN A 106 6.87 -2.95 15.11
C ASN A 106 7.56 -3.44 13.82
N PRO A 107 8.33 -2.60 13.11
CA PRO A 107 9.11 -2.99 11.93
C PRO A 107 10.10 -4.15 12.15
N ASP A 108 10.47 -4.47 13.39
CA ASP A 108 11.35 -5.60 13.72
C ASP A 108 10.71 -6.96 13.45
N TYR A 109 9.39 -7.01 13.28
CA TYR A 109 8.67 -8.22 12.94
C TYR A 109 8.55 -8.45 11.44
N LEU A 110 9.19 -7.62 10.61
CA LEU A 110 9.14 -7.73 9.16
C LEU A 110 10.08 -8.82 8.62
N ASN A 111 9.57 -9.64 7.72
CA ASN A 111 10.33 -10.63 6.94
C ASN A 111 10.03 -10.44 5.44
N PHE A 112 11.07 -10.36 4.62
CA PHE A 112 10.95 -10.09 3.17
C PHE A 112 11.32 -11.28 2.29
N ASP A 113 11.64 -12.45 2.85
CA ASP A 113 12.26 -13.57 2.13
C ASP A 113 11.44 -13.99 0.89
N ILE A 114 10.13 -14.17 1.04
CA ILE A 114 9.23 -14.57 -0.05
C ILE A 114 9.17 -13.48 -1.14
N CYS A 115 9.05 -12.21 -0.74
CA CYS A 115 8.99 -11.10 -1.70
C CYS A 115 10.29 -11.01 -2.52
N LEU A 116 11.44 -11.14 -1.84
CA LEU A 116 12.76 -11.12 -2.48
C LEU A 116 12.97 -12.32 -3.40
N GLU A 117 12.48 -13.51 -3.02
CA GLU A 117 12.51 -14.69 -3.89
C GLU A 117 11.70 -14.47 -5.17
N ILE A 118 10.48 -13.93 -5.07
CA ILE A 118 9.65 -13.61 -6.23
C ILE A 118 10.34 -12.58 -7.13
N LEU A 119 10.85 -11.49 -6.56
CA LEU A 119 11.53 -10.42 -7.31
C LEU A 119 12.76 -10.90 -8.09
N LYS A 120 13.49 -11.90 -7.57
CA LYS A 120 14.64 -12.53 -8.23
C LYS A 120 14.24 -13.42 -9.41
N ASN A 121 13.05 -14.00 -9.38
CA ASN A 121 12.63 -15.05 -10.31
C ASN A 121 11.55 -14.63 -11.32
N ILE A 122 10.94 -13.44 -11.16
CA ILE A 122 9.80 -12.98 -11.99
C ILE A 122 10.17 -12.66 -13.45
N GLY A 123 11.46 -12.67 -13.80
CA GLY A 123 11.93 -12.43 -15.16
C GLY A 123 12.05 -10.93 -15.51
N ASP A 124 12.14 -10.64 -16.82
CA ASP A 124 12.49 -9.32 -17.34
C ASP A 124 11.27 -8.42 -17.61
N VAL A 125 10.54 -8.15 -16.53
CA VAL A 125 9.37 -7.26 -16.47
C VAL A 125 9.69 -6.05 -15.61
N TYR A 126 8.91 -4.98 -15.73
CA TYR A 126 9.00 -3.86 -14.80
C TYR A 126 8.47 -4.28 -13.43
N ARG A 127 9.29 -4.15 -12.39
CA ARG A 127 8.98 -4.61 -11.04
C ARG A 127 8.61 -3.43 -10.15
N ALA A 128 7.31 -3.19 -10.02
CA ALA A 128 6.77 -2.22 -9.09
C ALA A 128 6.58 -2.87 -7.71
N SER A 129 7.14 -2.26 -6.67
CA SER A 129 7.17 -2.86 -5.34
C SER A 129 7.18 -1.81 -4.24
N GLY A 130 7.37 -2.23 -3.00
CA GLY A 130 7.14 -1.44 -1.78
C GLY A 130 5.80 -1.78 -1.12
N PHE A 131 5.64 -1.39 0.13
CA PHE A 131 4.36 -1.51 0.84
C PHE A 131 3.31 -0.63 0.19
N TRP A 132 2.05 -1.07 0.16
CA TRP A 132 0.97 -0.34 -0.52
C TRP A 132 0.72 1.05 0.06
N THR A 133 1.12 1.29 1.32
CA THR A 133 1.16 2.61 1.98
C THR A 133 -0.15 3.38 1.83
N CYS A 134 -1.26 2.67 1.99
CA CYS A 134 -2.62 3.22 1.95
C CYS A 134 -2.99 3.94 3.25
N PHE A 135 -2.07 4.76 3.77
CA PHE A 135 -2.15 5.38 5.10
C PHE A 135 -3.44 6.17 5.30
N TYR A 136 -3.97 6.81 4.24
CA TYR A 136 -5.22 7.56 4.32
C TYR A 136 -6.40 6.67 4.73
N HIS A 137 -6.44 5.45 4.20
CA HIS A 137 -7.45 4.45 4.55
C HIS A 137 -7.21 3.88 5.95
N ASN A 138 -5.96 3.58 6.30
CA ASN A 138 -5.66 3.04 7.62
C ASN A 138 -5.99 4.04 8.73
N VAL A 139 -5.66 5.31 8.56
CA VAL A 139 -6.04 6.36 9.50
C VAL A 139 -7.57 6.48 9.58
N MET A 140 -8.25 6.42 8.42
CA MET A 140 -9.71 6.47 8.38
C MET A 140 -10.37 5.28 9.12
N ASP A 141 -9.84 4.07 8.98
CA ASP A 141 -10.31 2.88 9.72
C ASP A 141 -10.06 3.00 11.23
N LEU A 142 -8.93 3.58 11.61
CA LEU A 142 -8.52 3.77 13.00
C LEU A 142 -9.36 4.82 13.75
N PHE A 143 -9.90 5.81 13.05
CA PHE A 143 -10.85 6.80 13.61
C PHE A 143 -12.32 6.44 13.35
N GLY A 144 -12.62 5.71 12.28
CA GLY A 144 -13.92 5.72 11.62
C GLY A 144 -14.10 6.97 10.77
N MET A 145 -14.68 6.83 9.57
CA MET A 145 -14.74 7.88 8.54
C MET A 145 -15.33 9.21 9.04
N GLU A 146 -16.48 9.19 9.71
CA GLU A 146 -17.12 10.41 10.22
C GLU A 146 -16.24 11.10 11.26
N SER A 147 -15.75 10.34 12.25
CA SER A 147 -14.91 10.88 13.32
C SER A 147 -13.59 11.42 12.77
N TYR A 148 -13.00 10.76 11.77
CA TYR A 148 -11.80 11.24 11.10
C TYR A 148 -12.01 12.62 10.49
N LEU A 149 -13.06 12.78 9.68
CA LEU A 149 -13.38 14.03 9.00
C LEU A 149 -13.74 15.15 9.98
N VAL A 150 -14.48 14.86 11.06
CA VAL A 150 -14.79 15.84 12.10
C VAL A 150 -13.53 16.22 12.91
N LYS A 151 -12.65 15.26 13.19
CA LYS A 151 -11.43 15.50 13.97
C LYS A 151 -10.35 16.23 13.21
N MET A 152 -10.34 16.22 11.88
CA MET A 152 -9.50 17.15 11.10
C MET A 152 -9.73 18.62 11.52
N TYR A 153 -10.95 18.98 11.90
CA TYR A 153 -11.28 20.34 12.35
C TYR A 153 -11.18 20.53 13.86
N THR A 154 -11.59 19.52 14.64
CA THR A 154 -11.79 19.67 16.09
C THR A 154 -10.60 19.20 16.93
N HIS A 155 -9.80 18.26 16.41
CA HIS A 155 -8.70 17.59 17.12
C HIS A 155 -7.53 17.30 16.16
N SER A 156 -7.14 18.31 15.38
CA SER A 156 -6.16 18.20 14.29
C SER A 156 -4.83 17.58 14.74
N GLU A 157 -4.42 17.83 15.98
CA GLU A 157 -3.21 17.29 16.61
C GLU A 157 -3.30 15.78 16.86
N VAL A 158 -4.48 15.27 17.20
CA VAL A 158 -4.71 13.83 17.34
C VAL A 158 -4.65 13.15 15.98
N VAL A 159 -5.26 13.77 14.96
CA VAL A 159 -5.18 13.27 13.58
C VAL A 159 -3.74 13.21 13.10
N ARG A 160 -2.98 14.30 13.24
CA ARG A 160 -1.55 14.33 12.87
C ARG A 160 -0.74 13.28 13.62
N ALA A 161 -0.98 13.10 14.91
CA ALA A 161 -0.26 12.11 15.71
C ALA A 161 -0.52 10.68 15.21
N VAL A 162 -1.77 10.32 14.93
CA VAL A 162 -2.13 9.00 14.37
C VAL A 162 -1.56 8.81 12.97
N THR A 163 -1.70 9.81 12.08
CA THR A 163 -1.12 9.77 10.74
C THR A 163 0.39 9.58 10.79
N ASN A 164 1.10 10.28 11.68
CA ASN A 164 2.53 10.12 11.83
C ASN A 164 2.90 8.69 12.22
N LYS A 165 2.22 8.07 13.18
CA LYS A 165 2.53 6.68 13.59
C LYS A 165 2.34 5.68 12.44
N VAL A 166 1.25 5.82 11.68
CA VAL A 166 0.98 4.96 10.51
C VAL A 166 2.06 5.15 9.44
N CYS A 167 2.37 6.40 9.10
CA CYS A 167 3.32 6.71 8.05
C CYS A 167 4.77 6.41 8.44
N GLU A 168 5.16 6.66 9.70
CA GLU A 168 6.49 6.31 10.23
C GLU A 168 6.74 4.80 10.12
N PHE A 169 5.74 3.97 10.43
CA PHE A 169 5.85 2.53 10.22
C PHE A 169 6.06 2.18 8.75
N TYR A 170 5.22 2.70 7.84
CA TYR A 170 5.36 2.41 6.41
C TYR A 170 6.69 2.91 5.85
N TYR A 171 7.14 4.09 6.28
CA TYR A 171 8.42 4.66 5.87
C TYR A 171 9.56 3.75 6.28
N GLU A 172 9.64 3.36 7.55
CA GLU A 172 10.67 2.43 8.05
C GLU A 172 10.59 1.05 7.39
N ALA A 173 9.37 0.52 7.18
CA ALA A 173 9.16 -0.76 6.50
C ALA A 173 9.70 -0.73 5.06
N ASN A 174 9.44 0.36 4.34
CA ASN A 174 9.95 0.58 2.99
C ASN A 174 11.47 0.81 2.98
N GLU A 175 12.05 1.56 3.92
CA GLU A 175 13.51 1.74 4.04
C GLU A 175 14.22 0.38 4.16
N ARG A 176 13.75 -0.46 5.10
CA ARG A 176 14.31 -1.81 5.30
C ARG A 176 14.12 -2.69 4.06
N PHE A 177 12.94 -2.63 3.45
CA PHE A 177 12.64 -3.43 2.28
C PHE A 177 13.48 -3.02 1.07
N PHE A 178 13.58 -1.73 0.75
CA PHE A 178 14.40 -1.24 -0.36
C PHE A 178 15.89 -1.52 -0.15
N GLN A 179 16.38 -1.39 1.09
CA GLN A 179 17.74 -1.81 1.43
C GLN A 179 17.98 -3.31 1.16
N ALA A 180 17.02 -4.16 1.52
CA ALA A 180 17.13 -5.61 1.31
C ALA A 180 16.94 -6.01 -0.18
N ALA A 181 16.10 -5.27 -0.91
CA ALA A 181 15.79 -5.54 -2.31
C ALA A 181 16.88 -5.05 -3.27
N GLY A 182 17.58 -3.97 -2.95
CA GLY A 182 18.63 -3.41 -3.81
C GLY A 182 18.09 -3.05 -5.20
N ASP A 183 18.70 -3.61 -6.26
CA ASP A 183 18.35 -3.35 -7.67
C ASP A 183 17.18 -4.22 -8.20
N LEU A 184 16.51 -4.95 -7.31
CA LEU A 184 15.38 -5.80 -7.64
C LEU A 184 14.08 -5.03 -7.88
N VAL A 185 13.97 -3.78 -7.41
CA VAL A 185 12.78 -2.94 -7.58
C VAL A 185 13.05 -1.87 -8.63
N ASP A 186 12.11 -1.65 -9.54
CA ASP A 186 12.21 -0.63 -10.58
C ASP A 186 11.48 0.67 -10.24
N GLY A 187 10.46 0.59 -9.38
CA GLY A 187 9.80 1.77 -8.84
C GLY A 187 8.96 1.44 -7.62
N PHE A 188 8.87 2.41 -6.72
CA PHE A 188 7.97 2.36 -5.57
C PHE A 188 6.52 2.58 -6.05
N PHE A 189 5.63 1.66 -5.68
CA PHE A 189 4.22 1.69 -6.07
C PHE A 189 3.30 1.62 -4.86
N PHE A 190 2.63 2.73 -4.59
CA PHE A 190 1.70 2.91 -3.48
C PHE A 190 0.48 3.73 -3.92
N GLY A 191 -0.60 3.69 -3.14
CA GLY A 191 -1.84 4.36 -3.52
C GLY A 191 -2.76 4.70 -2.35
N ASN A 192 -3.50 5.81 -2.53
CA ASN A 192 -4.51 6.30 -1.62
C ASN A 192 -5.68 6.86 -2.45
N ASP A 193 -6.91 6.54 -2.07
CA ASP A 193 -8.11 6.94 -2.81
C ASP A 193 -8.70 8.18 -2.17
N PHE A 194 -8.69 9.28 -2.92
CA PHE A 194 -9.17 10.59 -2.44
C PHE A 194 -10.55 10.95 -3.00
N GLY A 195 -11.10 10.14 -3.90
CA GLY A 195 -12.36 10.40 -4.59
C GLY A 195 -13.55 9.64 -4.01
N THR A 196 -14.73 10.21 -4.21
CA THR A 196 -16.04 9.55 -4.07
C THR A 196 -16.70 9.44 -5.45
N GLN A 197 -17.96 8.98 -5.50
CA GLN A 197 -18.72 8.99 -6.75
C GLN A 197 -19.01 10.40 -7.30
N GLN A 198 -19.01 11.43 -6.45
CA GLN A 198 -19.42 12.79 -6.83
C GLN A 198 -18.27 13.80 -6.80
N ASP A 199 -17.38 13.71 -5.82
CA ASP A 199 -16.25 14.64 -5.65
C ASP A 199 -15.18 14.07 -4.71
N LEU A 200 -14.15 14.85 -4.36
CA LEU A 200 -13.12 14.51 -3.38
C LEU A 200 -13.70 14.30 -1.97
N ILE A 201 -13.07 13.42 -1.19
CA ILE A 201 -13.46 13.09 0.19
C ILE A 201 -13.19 14.27 1.15
N CYS A 202 -12.11 15.03 0.92
CA CYS A 202 -11.75 16.19 1.73
C CYS A 202 -11.38 17.39 0.83
N GLY A 203 -11.49 18.59 1.40
CA GLY A 203 -11.15 19.82 0.69
C GLY A 203 -9.63 19.99 0.52
N PRO A 204 -9.17 20.87 -0.40
CA PRO A 204 -7.76 21.09 -0.65
C PRO A 204 -6.95 21.47 0.60
N ALA A 205 -7.52 22.28 1.50
CA ALA A 205 -6.84 22.67 2.74
C ALA A 205 -6.57 21.47 3.67
N GLN A 206 -7.53 20.54 3.78
CA GLN A 206 -7.33 19.32 4.56
C GLN A 206 -6.33 18.38 3.89
N PHE A 207 -6.36 18.30 2.55
CA PHE A 207 -5.39 17.52 1.80
C PHE A 207 -3.96 18.04 2.04
N ASP A 208 -3.75 19.35 1.92
CA ASP A 208 -2.45 19.99 2.14
C ASP A 208 -1.93 19.81 3.58
N GLU A 209 -2.83 19.80 4.56
CA GLU A 209 -2.46 19.67 5.97
C GLU A 209 -2.18 18.22 6.38
N PHE A 210 -3.06 17.28 6.03
CA PHE A 210 -3.06 15.93 6.61
C PHE A 210 -2.48 14.85 5.70
N ILE A 211 -2.42 15.08 4.39
CA ILE A 211 -2.11 14.04 3.41
C ILE A 211 -0.83 14.37 2.65
N LEU A 212 -0.76 15.55 2.03
CA LEU A 212 0.34 15.96 1.16
C LEU A 212 1.73 15.82 1.80
N PRO A 213 1.97 16.20 3.08
CA PRO A 213 3.31 16.13 3.66
C PRO A 213 3.90 14.73 3.67
N TRP A 214 3.08 13.71 3.99
CA TRP A 214 3.52 12.32 3.95
C TRP A 214 3.55 11.76 2.54
N PHE A 215 2.60 12.17 1.68
CA PHE A 215 2.61 11.80 0.27
C PHE A 215 3.92 12.23 -0.42
N THR A 216 4.37 13.46 -0.19
CA THR A 216 5.66 13.97 -0.69
C THR A 216 6.83 13.14 -0.16
N LYS A 217 6.88 12.87 1.15
CA LYS A 217 7.95 12.03 1.73
C LYS A 217 8.03 10.65 1.10
N PHE A 218 6.91 10.01 0.80
CA PHE A 218 6.89 8.71 0.13
C PHE A 218 7.32 8.79 -1.33
N THR A 219 6.98 9.87 -2.05
CA THR A 219 7.47 10.05 -3.44
C THR A 219 8.96 10.34 -3.52
N GLU A 220 9.54 10.87 -2.44
CA GLU A 220 10.98 11.13 -2.31
C GLU A 220 11.73 9.93 -1.72
N GLN A 221 11.03 8.85 -1.38
CA GLN A 221 11.61 7.62 -0.84
C GLN A 221 12.06 6.68 -1.97
N GLY A 222 13.36 6.41 -2.05
CA GLY A 222 14.00 5.55 -3.06
C GLY A 222 15.18 6.24 -3.73
#